data_AF-A0A1Q5IZJ9-F1
#
_entry.id   AF-A0A1Q5IZJ9-F1
#
_cell.length_a   1.000
_cell.length_b   1.000
_cell.length_c   1.000
_cell.angle_alpha   90.00
_cell.angle_beta   90.00
_cell.angle_gamma   90.00
#
_symmetry.space_group_name_H-M   'P 1'
#
loop_
_entity.id
_entity.type
_entity.pdbx_description
1 polymer ?
#
loop_
_entity_poly.entity_id
_entity_poly.type
_entity_poly.pdbx_seq_one_letter_code
_entity_poly.pdbx_strand_id
1 'polypeptide(L)'
;MGDDLAVTVSCPPGQVPISGGAYATVGQPLYSNMVALVESMPAQNTQGAYGWTAAARSGPKPLTVTVHAVCIYAPAGYEVAEQYHFTIDRNAPLVTTCPTGKVAFGGGGTVYGGTRNLNQSYPGPAGSASPNQWIVSGYDVHAEQLRVDGYAICADPIAGLTTTRYTHTTSDDVAGGVLQCATDKKVVGGGAAVTGYDDTLVTSRPLTAAESGARDGWQVQATGNSTPHGVDLYVTCY
;
A
#
# COMPACT_ATOMS: atom_id res chain seq x y z
N MET A 1 -23.77 1.73 7.39
CA MET A 1 -22.72 0.69 7.25
C MET A 1 -22.30 0.75 5.80
N GLY A 2 -21.06 1.14 5.51
CA GLY A 2 -20.61 1.31 4.13
C GLY A 2 -20.31 -0.05 3.50
N ASP A 3 -20.69 -0.21 2.24
CA ASP A 3 -20.54 -1.42 1.42
C ASP A 3 -19.07 -1.64 1.01
N ASP A 4 -18.16 -1.73 1.98
CA ASP A 4 -16.78 -2.08 1.67
C ASP A 4 -16.69 -3.56 1.31
N LEU A 5 -15.93 -3.86 0.26
CA LEU A 5 -15.57 -5.23 -0.06
C LEU A 5 -14.16 -5.51 0.44
N ALA A 6 -14.07 -6.26 1.54
CA ALA A 6 -12.82 -6.75 2.08
C ALA A 6 -12.51 -8.16 1.55
N VAL A 7 -11.26 -8.39 1.16
CA VAL A 7 -10.77 -9.67 0.66
C VAL A 7 -9.44 -9.99 1.34
N THR A 8 -9.27 -11.25 1.73
CA THR A 8 -8.04 -11.73 2.37
C THR A 8 -7.49 -12.91 1.60
N VAL A 9 -6.18 -12.91 1.36
CA VAL A 9 -5.44 -14.04 0.80
C VAL A 9 -4.40 -14.51 1.80
N SER A 10 -4.30 -15.83 1.99
CA SER A 10 -3.33 -16.44 2.91
C SER A 10 -2.05 -16.81 2.19
N CYS A 11 -0.92 -16.68 2.89
CA CYS A 11 0.35 -17.21 2.42
C CYS A 11 0.34 -18.75 2.42
N PRO A 12 1.19 -19.39 1.60
CA PRO A 12 1.42 -20.83 1.65
C PRO A 12 1.85 -21.29 3.06
N PRO A 13 1.62 -22.58 3.40
CA PRO A 13 2.02 -23.12 4.69
C PRO A 13 3.51 -22.87 5.00
N GLY A 14 3.78 -22.36 6.21
CA GLY A 14 5.14 -22.05 6.68
C GLY A 14 5.73 -20.73 6.17
N GLN A 15 5.00 -19.99 5.33
CA GLN A 15 5.41 -18.67 4.86
C GLN A 15 4.64 -17.55 5.57
N VAL A 16 5.26 -16.38 5.61
CA VAL A 16 4.71 -15.14 6.14
C VAL A 16 4.61 -14.08 5.04
N PRO A 17 3.66 -13.15 5.14
CA PRO A 17 3.58 -12.03 4.22
C PRO A 17 4.74 -11.08 4.47
N ILE A 18 5.44 -10.67 3.41
CA ILE A 18 6.48 -9.64 3.46
C ILE A 18 6.04 -8.32 2.82
N SER A 19 5.03 -8.38 1.96
CA SER A 19 4.35 -7.24 1.38
C SER A 19 3.07 -7.74 0.73
N GLY A 20 2.28 -6.81 0.23
CA GLY A 20 1.08 -7.11 -0.53
C GLY A 20 0.43 -5.83 -0.98
N GLY A 21 -0.72 -5.99 -1.61
CA GLY A 21 -1.41 -4.86 -2.17
C GLY A 21 -2.70 -5.28 -2.83
N ALA A 22 -3.38 -4.29 -3.40
CA ALA A 22 -4.64 -4.54 -4.06
C ALA A 22 -4.84 -3.62 -5.25
N TYR A 23 -5.76 -4.03 -6.10
CA TYR A 23 -6.44 -3.12 -6.99
C TYR A 23 -7.94 -3.31 -6.89
N ALA A 24 -8.67 -2.23 -7.09
CA ALA A 24 -10.12 -2.20 -7.09
C ALA A 24 -10.64 -1.74 -8.47
N THR A 25 -11.74 -2.35 -8.94
CA THR A 25 -12.38 -1.98 -10.20
C THR A 25 -13.90 -2.10 -10.12
N VAL A 26 -14.59 -1.31 -10.94
CA VAL A 26 -16.04 -1.34 -11.12
C VAL A 26 -16.44 -1.76 -12.54
N GLY A 27 -15.52 -2.38 -13.29
CA GLY A 27 -15.76 -2.89 -14.65
C GLY A 27 -16.02 -1.82 -15.72
N GLN A 28 -15.67 -0.57 -15.43
CA GLN A 28 -15.82 0.61 -16.29
C GLN A 28 -14.60 1.53 -16.08
N PRO A 29 -14.33 2.49 -16.98
CA PRO A 29 -13.28 3.48 -16.77
C PRO A 29 -13.47 4.21 -15.44
N LEU A 30 -12.35 4.40 -14.73
CA LEU A 30 -12.31 5.08 -13.45
C LEU A 30 -12.34 6.59 -13.70
N TYR A 31 -13.26 7.27 -13.02
CA TYR A 31 -13.32 8.72 -12.97
C TYR A 31 -13.41 9.11 -11.50
N SER A 32 -12.72 10.18 -11.10
CA SER A 32 -12.84 10.75 -9.75
C SER A 32 -12.47 9.75 -8.62
N ASN A 33 -12.90 10.05 -7.39
CA ASN A 33 -12.70 9.25 -6.18
C ASN A 33 -13.84 8.23 -5.92
N MET A 34 -14.48 7.77 -7.01
CA MET A 34 -15.60 6.81 -6.96
C MET A 34 -15.21 5.45 -6.41
N VAL A 35 -13.96 5.05 -6.63
CA VAL A 35 -13.37 3.80 -6.14
C VAL A 35 -12.16 4.19 -5.31
N ALA A 36 -12.05 3.61 -4.13
CA ALA A 36 -10.96 3.91 -3.23
C ALA A 36 -10.54 2.66 -2.47
N LEU A 37 -9.25 2.35 -2.46
CA LEU A 37 -8.70 1.50 -1.42
C LEU A 37 -8.90 2.20 -0.08
N VAL A 38 -9.37 1.46 0.91
CA VAL A 38 -9.53 1.95 2.30
C VAL A 38 -8.68 1.15 3.27
N GLU A 39 -8.20 -0.01 2.84
CA GLU A 39 -7.37 -0.93 3.60
C GLU A 39 -6.43 -1.68 2.66
N SER A 40 -5.18 -1.85 3.09
CA SER A 40 -4.23 -2.79 2.51
C SER A 40 -3.14 -3.03 3.54
N MET A 41 -3.12 -4.20 4.17
CA MET A 41 -2.25 -4.48 5.32
C MET A 41 -1.98 -5.99 5.48
N PRO A 42 -0.94 -6.39 6.24
CA PRO A 42 -0.79 -7.79 6.63
C PRO A 42 -2.03 -8.28 7.38
N ALA A 43 -2.56 -9.43 6.96
CA ALA A 43 -3.62 -10.11 7.70
C ALA A 43 -3.01 -10.84 8.90
N GLN A 44 -3.57 -10.64 10.09
CA GLN A 44 -3.01 -11.14 11.35
C GLN A 44 -4.01 -11.97 12.15
N ASN A 45 -3.49 -12.93 12.89
CA ASN A 45 -4.24 -13.73 13.87
C ASN A 45 -3.39 -13.91 15.14
N THR A 46 -3.83 -14.78 16.05
CA THR A 46 -3.12 -15.06 17.31
C THR A 46 -1.70 -15.64 17.13
N GLN A 47 -1.38 -16.16 15.95
CA GLN A 47 -0.07 -16.72 15.59
C GLN A 47 0.82 -15.74 14.82
N GLY A 48 0.33 -14.52 14.54
CA GLY A 48 1.04 -13.48 13.79
C GLY A 48 0.46 -13.26 12.40
N ALA A 49 1.26 -12.65 11.52
CA ALA A 49 0.84 -12.35 10.16
C ALA A 49 0.83 -13.62 9.29
N TYR A 50 -0.28 -13.87 8.60
CA TYR A 50 -0.50 -15.09 7.82
C TYR A 50 -0.86 -14.84 6.35
N GLY A 51 -1.06 -13.59 5.96
CA GLY A 51 -1.52 -13.24 4.62
C GLY A 51 -1.63 -11.74 4.40
N TRP A 52 -2.40 -11.35 3.40
CA TRP A 52 -2.70 -9.94 3.11
C TRP A 52 -4.19 -9.73 3.05
N THR A 53 -4.65 -8.64 3.65
CA THR A 53 -6.04 -8.19 3.54
C THR A 53 -6.07 -6.82 2.92
N ALA A 54 -7.08 -6.60 2.08
CA ALA A 54 -7.35 -5.29 1.54
C ALA A 54 -8.86 -5.11 1.35
N ALA A 55 -9.30 -3.88 1.52
CA ALA A 55 -10.66 -3.49 1.28
C ALA A 55 -10.71 -2.23 0.41
N ALA A 56 -11.77 -2.14 -0.37
CA ALA A 56 -12.08 -0.95 -1.12
C ALA A 56 -13.55 -0.59 -0.93
N ARG A 57 -13.85 0.68 -1.17
CA ARG A 57 -15.22 1.17 -1.33
C ARG A 57 -15.47 1.54 -2.77
N SER A 58 -16.72 1.41 -3.17
CA SER A 58 -17.27 2.06 -4.34
C SER A 58 -18.52 2.84 -3.95
N GLY A 59 -18.99 3.74 -4.82
CA GLY A 59 -20.36 4.23 -4.76
C GLY A 59 -21.38 3.10 -5.05
N PRO A 60 -22.53 3.37 -5.68
CA PRO A 60 -23.58 2.36 -5.90
C PRO A 60 -23.24 1.27 -6.93
N LYS A 61 -21.98 1.17 -7.35
CA LYS A 61 -21.53 0.27 -8.43
C LYS A 61 -20.95 -1.03 -7.85
N PRO A 62 -21.14 -2.17 -8.54
CA PRO A 62 -20.50 -3.42 -8.17
C PRO A 62 -18.99 -3.26 -8.15
N LEU A 63 -18.38 -3.71 -7.05
CA LEU A 63 -16.96 -3.59 -6.79
C LEU A 63 -16.30 -4.96 -6.89
N THR A 64 -15.17 -5.02 -7.59
CA THR A 64 -14.25 -6.15 -7.55
C THR A 64 -12.95 -5.69 -6.91
N VAL A 65 -12.51 -6.41 -5.90
CA VAL A 65 -11.20 -6.22 -5.25
C VAL A 65 -10.34 -7.43 -5.53
N THR A 66 -9.12 -7.20 -5.97
CA THR A 66 -8.12 -8.25 -6.17
C THR A 66 -6.93 -7.98 -5.28
N VAL A 67 -6.61 -8.95 -4.42
CA VAL A 67 -5.61 -8.83 -3.37
C VAL A 67 -4.42 -9.72 -3.69
N HIS A 68 -3.23 -9.19 -3.45
CA HIS A 68 -1.96 -9.83 -3.69
C HIS A 68 -1.19 -9.90 -2.37
N ALA A 69 -0.54 -11.03 -2.13
CA ALA A 69 0.43 -11.19 -1.06
C ALA A 69 1.76 -11.66 -1.66
N VAL A 70 2.85 -11.07 -1.18
CA VAL A 70 4.20 -11.57 -1.42
C VAL A 70 4.60 -12.35 -0.18
N CYS A 71 4.86 -13.65 -0.34
CA CYS A 71 5.08 -14.57 0.77
C CYS A 71 6.44 -15.24 0.65
N ILE A 72 7.15 -15.33 1.78
CA ILE A 72 8.42 -16.07 1.90
C ILE A 72 8.50 -16.75 3.27
N TYR A 73 9.48 -17.64 3.44
CA TYR A 73 9.85 -18.07 4.79
C TYR A 73 10.34 -16.87 5.61
N ALA A 74 9.92 -16.81 6.87
CA ALA A 74 10.21 -15.68 7.73
C ALA A 74 11.72 -15.36 7.76
N PRO A 75 12.13 -14.14 7.34
CA PRO A 75 13.52 -13.73 7.44
C PRO A 75 13.97 -13.61 8.90
N ALA A 76 15.28 -13.53 9.12
CA ALA A 76 15.84 -13.32 10.45
C ALA A 76 15.27 -12.05 11.09
N GLY A 77 14.84 -12.16 12.34
CA GLY A 77 14.24 -11.04 13.07
C GLY A 77 12.88 -10.59 12.55
N TYR A 78 12.17 -11.40 11.76
CA TYR A 78 10.83 -11.04 11.26
C TYR A 78 9.87 -10.68 12.41
N GLU A 79 9.25 -9.51 12.32
CA GLU A 79 8.16 -9.09 13.19
C GLU A 79 7.28 -8.04 12.48
N VAL A 80 6.07 -7.82 12.98
CA VAL A 80 5.18 -6.76 12.51
C VAL A 80 5.08 -5.72 13.61
N ALA A 81 5.52 -4.50 13.33
CA ALA A 81 5.30 -3.35 14.18
C ALA A 81 3.94 -2.73 13.86
N GLU A 82 3.23 -2.26 14.89
CA GLU A 82 1.82 -1.92 14.80
C GLU A 82 1.54 -0.59 15.51
N GLN A 83 0.65 0.20 14.91
CA GLN A 83 0.02 1.36 15.52
C GLN A 83 -1.49 1.24 15.30
N TYR A 84 -2.22 0.99 16.38
CA TYR A 84 -3.67 0.84 16.32
C TYR A 84 -4.36 2.14 16.68
N HIS A 85 -5.35 2.47 15.87
CA HIS A 85 -6.45 3.34 16.24
C HIS A 85 -6.02 4.76 16.56
N PHE A 86 -4.99 5.21 15.87
CA PHE A 86 -4.48 6.56 15.99
C PHE A 86 -5.40 7.53 15.29
N THR A 87 -5.66 8.66 15.95
CA THR A 87 -6.33 9.79 15.34
C THR A 87 -5.27 10.66 14.68
N ILE A 88 -5.42 10.87 13.38
CA ILE A 88 -4.59 11.78 12.60
C ILE A 88 -5.46 12.89 12.03
N ASP A 89 -4.87 14.06 11.81
CA ASP A 89 -5.51 15.06 10.94
C ASP A 89 -5.58 14.50 9.52
N ARG A 90 -6.61 14.89 8.77
CA ARG A 90 -6.80 14.52 7.37
C ARG A 90 -5.50 14.74 6.58
N ASN A 91 -5.09 13.73 5.81
CA ASN A 91 -3.85 13.68 5.03
C ASN A 91 -2.54 13.72 5.84
N ALA A 92 -2.56 13.88 7.17
CA ALA A 92 -1.35 13.79 7.98
C ALA A 92 -0.79 12.35 7.98
N PRO A 93 0.53 12.17 8.07
CA PRO A 93 1.12 10.83 8.08
C PRO A 93 1.04 10.18 9.47
N LEU A 94 0.61 8.93 9.50
CA LEU A 94 0.89 7.98 10.58
C LEU A 94 2.19 7.26 10.26
N VAL A 95 3.14 7.25 11.20
CA VAL A 95 4.48 6.66 10.99
C VAL A 95 4.69 5.48 11.93
N THR A 96 4.64 4.27 11.39
CA THR A 96 4.96 3.04 12.12
C THR A 96 6.44 2.73 11.96
N THR A 97 7.19 2.70 13.07
CA THR A 97 8.66 2.53 13.04
C THR A 97 9.04 1.12 13.47
N CYS A 98 9.92 0.47 12.70
CA CYS A 98 10.50 -0.81 13.07
C CYS A 98 11.43 -0.69 14.28
N PRO A 99 11.58 -1.77 15.08
CA PRO A 99 12.52 -1.79 16.19
C PRO A 99 13.96 -1.47 15.76
N THR A 100 14.75 -0.99 16.73
CA THR A 100 16.12 -0.51 16.46
C THR A 100 16.96 -1.59 15.80
N GLY A 101 17.62 -1.24 14.70
CA GLY A 101 18.46 -2.13 13.91
C GLY A 101 17.74 -2.90 12.82
N LYS A 102 16.40 -2.80 12.71
CA LYS A 102 15.60 -3.47 11.67
C LYS A 102 15.19 -2.53 10.54
N VAL A 103 14.88 -3.14 9.40
CA VAL A 103 14.41 -2.45 8.20
C VAL A 103 12.93 -2.76 7.92
N ALA A 104 12.20 -1.77 7.43
CA ALA A 104 10.81 -1.86 6.98
C ALA A 104 10.77 -2.07 5.47
N PHE A 105 10.40 -3.26 5.00
CA PHE A 105 10.35 -3.58 3.56
C PHE A 105 8.94 -3.78 3.02
N GLY A 106 7.95 -3.80 3.91
CA GLY A 106 6.54 -3.84 3.59
C GLY A 106 5.73 -3.27 4.74
N GLY A 107 4.43 -3.10 4.52
CA GLY A 107 3.54 -2.54 5.52
C GLY A 107 2.24 -2.09 4.89
N GLY A 108 1.40 -1.49 5.70
CA GLY A 108 0.07 -1.14 5.27
C GLY A 108 -0.73 -0.43 6.33
N GLY A 109 -2.00 -0.23 6.05
CA GLY A 109 -2.90 0.36 7.02
C GLY A 109 -4.35 0.33 6.59
N THR A 110 -5.20 0.72 7.55
CA THR A 110 -6.64 0.82 7.39
C THR A 110 -7.10 2.19 7.79
N VAL A 111 -7.94 2.79 6.96
CA VAL A 111 -8.58 4.07 7.21
C VAL A 111 -10.03 3.84 7.61
N TYR A 112 -10.39 4.32 8.80
CA TYR A 112 -11.74 4.22 9.33
C TYR A 112 -12.53 5.50 9.09
N GLY A 113 -13.85 5.37 8.95
CA GLY A 113 -14.74 6.49 8.67
C GLY A 113 -15.88 6.08 7.73
N GLY A 114 -16.60 7.07 7.21
CA GLY A 114 -17.68 6.85 6.26
C GLY A 114 -17.17 6.84 4.83
N THR A 115 -16.92 8.02 4.30
CA THR A 115 -16.47 8.24 2.92
C THR A 115 -14.97 8.54 2.93
N ARG A 116 -14.18 7.47 3.08
CA ARG A 116 -12.73 7.56 3.31
C ARG A 116 -11.85 6.97 2.22
N ASN A 117 -10.58 7.30 2.19
CA ASN A 117 -9.62 6.70 1.27
C ASN A 117 -8.26 6.57 1.93
N LEU A 118 -7.57 5.50 1.54
CA LEU A 118 -6.14 5.34 1.74
C LEU A 118 -5.42 6.14 0.66
N ASN A 119 -4.65 7.13 1.10
CA ASN A 119 -3.95 8.07 0.21
C ASN A 119 -2.48 7.73 0.10
N GLN A 120 -1.91 7.26 1.21
CA GLN A 120 -0.49 6.93 1.27
C GLN A 120 -0.30 5.62 2.01
N SER A 121 0.57 4.77 1.47
CA SER A 121 1.09 3.56 2.10
C SER A 121 2.42 3.25 1.44
N TYR A 122 3.53 3.57 2.10
CA TYR A 122 4.87 3.48 1.51
C TYR A 122 5.99 3.33 2.54
N PRO A 123 7.16 2.79 2.14
CA PRO A 123 8.32 2.70 3.02
C PRO A 123 8.98 4.06 3.22
N GLY A 124 9.46 4.33 4.43
CA GLY A 124 10.23 5.53 4.71
C GLY A 124 11.41 5.35 5.67
N PRO A 125 12.22 6.41 5.82
CA PRO A 125 12.08 7.70 5.17
C PRO A 125 12.29 7.61 3.64
N ALA A 126 11.53 8.40 2.88
CA ALA A 126 11.48 8.29 1.42
C ALA A 126 12.86 8.47 0.79
N GLY A 127 13.24 7.57 -0.13
CA GLY A 127 14.56 7.58 -0.78
C GLY A 127 15.69 6.98 0.06
N SER A 128 15.41 6.45 1.25
CA SER A 128 16.37 5.65 2.01
C SER A 128 16.64 4.31 1.31
N ALA A 129 17.92 3.91 1.25
CA ALA A 129 18.32 2.56 0.84
C ALA A 129 18.00 1.49 1.90
N SER A 130 17.68 1.91 3.13
CA SER A 130 17.30 1.04 4.24
C SER A 130 16.19 1.72 5.04
N PRO A 131 14.97 1.77 4.49
CA PRO A 131 13.82 2.30 5.21
C PRO A 131 13.62 1.52 6.51
N ASN A 132 13.25 2.22 7.59
CA ASN A 132 12.94 1.64 8.89
C ASN A 132 11.54 2.02 9.38
N GLN A 133 10.75 2.65 8.52
CA GLN A 133 9.42 3.14 8.80
C GLN A 133 8.45 2.73 7.70
N TRP A 134 7.19 2.61 8.05
CA TRP A 134 6.08 2.57 7.12
C TRP A 134 5.15 3.76 7.38
N ILE A 135 4.81 4.47 6.32
CA ILE A 135 3.97 5.67 6.39
C ILE A 135 2.62 5.35 5.80
N VAL A 136 1.56 5.66 6.55
CA VAL A 136 0.17 5.55 6.12
C VAL A 136 -0.50 6.91 6.26
N SER A 137 -1.37 7.26 5.33
CA SER A 137 -2.22 8.45 5.44
C SER A 137 -3.56 8.21 4.76
N GLY A 138 -4.57 8.93 5.21
CA GLY A 138 -5.92 8.83 4.66
C GLY A 138 -6.68 10.14 4.68
N TYR A 139 -7.85 10.08 4.05
CA TYR A 139 -8.78 11.18 3.89
C TYR A 139 -10.19 10.70 4.19
N ASP A 140 -11.01 11.51 4.85
CA ASP A 140 -12.46 11.33 4.94
C ASP A 140 -13.13 12.67 4.62
N VAL A 141 -14.04 12.69 3.65
CA VAL A 141 -14.68 13.94 3.18
C VAL A 141 -15.48 14.65 4.27
N HIS A 142 -15.96 13.91 5.27
CA HIS A 142 -16.83 14.43 6.33
C HIS A 142 -16.09 14.67 7.65
N ALA A 143 -14.78 14.39 7.71
CA ALA A 143 -14.02 14.55 8.94
C ALA A 143 -12.68 15.26 8.72
N GLU A 144 -12.35 16.20 9.61
CA GLU A 144 -11.03 16.84 9.67
C GLU A 144 -9.99 15.93 10.34
N GLN A 145 -10.46 14.99 11.15
CA GLN A 145 -9.65 13.96 11.79
C GLN A 145 -10.26 12.60 11.53
N LEU A 146 -9.41 11.60 11.35
CA LEU A 146 -9.82 10.23 11.08
C LEU A 146 -8.95 9.24 11.84
N ARG A 147 -9.51 8.06 12.07
CA ARG A 147 -8.82 6.98 12.74
C ARG A 147 -8.12 6.12 11.70
N VAL A 148 -6.87 5.77 11.98
CA VAL A 148 -6.01 4.98 11.09
C VAL A 148 -5.24 3.95 11.90
N ASP A 149 -5.12 2.76 11.33
CA ASP A 149 -4.20 1.72 11.78
C ASP A 149 -3.00 1.67 10.82
N GLY A 150 -1.80 1.47 11.35
CA GLY A 150 -0.56 1.45 10.57
C GLY A 150 0.34 0.28 10.95
N TYR A 151 0.88 -0.39 9.94
CA TYR A 151 1.68 -1.61 10.07
C TYR A 151 3.00 -1.46 9.33
N ALA A 152 4.09 -1.90 9.95
CA ALA A 152 5.39 -2.06 9.30
C ALA A 152 5.86 -3.51 9.46
N ILE A 153 6.23 -4.14 8.36
CA ILE A 153 6.83 -5.47 8.36
C ILE A 153 8.34 -5.29 8.44
N CYS A 154 8.90 -5.81 9.52
CA CYS A 154 10.26 -5.56 9.96
C CYS A 154 11.08 -6.85 9.93
N ALA A 155 12.37 -6.74 9.61
CA ALA A 155 13.34 -7.83 9.78
C ALA A 155 14.74 -7.25 9.99
N ASP A 156 15.68 -8.12 10.32
CA ASP A 156 17.10 -7.77 10.32
C ASP A 156 17.52 -7.31 8.91
N PRO A 157 18.54 -6.44 8.78
CA PRO A 157 18.95 -5.89 7.49
C PRO A 157 19.22 -6.98 6.45
N ILE A 158 18.50 -6.91 5.33
CA ILE A 158 18.59 -7.89 4.24
C ILE A 158 19.61 -7.38 3.20
N ALA A 159 20.75 -8.04 3.10
CA ALA A 159 21.80 -7.67 2.16
C ALA A 159 21.29 -7.75 0.70
N GLY A 160 21.45 -6.67 -0.06
CA GLY A 160 21.01 -6.60 -1.47
C GLY A 160 19.58 -6.12 -1.68
N LEU A 161 18.81 -5.88 -0.61
CA LEU A 161 17.52 -5.20 -0.67
C LEU A 161 17.72 -3.75 -1.12
N THR A 162 16.90 -3.28 -2.06
CA THR A 162 16.95 -1.91 -2.57
C THR A 162 15.54 -1.32 -2.65
N THR A 163 15.38 -0.05 -2.27
CA THR A 163 14.12 0.67 -2.44
C THR A 163 14.34 1.86 -3.37
N THR A 164 13.55 1.93 -4.44
CA THR A 164 13.59 3.03 -5.42
C THR A 164 12.29 3.82 -5.35
N ARG A 165 12.38 5.14 -5.54
CA ARG A 165 11.24 6.06 -5.65
C ARG A 165 11.21 6.68 -7.04
N TYR A 166 10.01 6.87 -7.57
CA TYR A 166 9.77 7.67 -8.77
C TYR A 166 8.51 8.52 -8.59
N THR A 167 8.60 9.80 -8.91
CA THR A 167 7.46 10.72 -8.85
C THR A 167 6.83 10.86 -10.23
N HIS A 168 5.53 10.65 -10.31
CA HIS A 168 4.75 10.91 -11.51
C HIS A 168 3.70 11.98 -11.25
N THR A 169 3.76 13.08 -11.99
CA THR A 169 2.79 14.18 -11.94
C THR A 169 2.07 14.32 -13.28
N THR A 170 0.76 14.51 -13.25
CA THR A 170 -0.08 14.67 -14.44
C THR A 170 -1.18 15.71 -14.22
N SER A 171 -1.69 16.28 -15.31
CA SER A 171 -2.92 17.08 -15.32
C SER A 171 -4.19 16.25 -15.58
N ASP A 172 -4.05 14.95 -15.78
CA ASP A 172 -5.15 14.03 -16.02
C ASP A 172 -5.77 13.53 -14.71
N ASP A 173 -7.04 13.11 -14.74
CA ASP A 173 -7.77 12.57 -13.58
C ASP A 173 -7.20 11.25 -13.03
N VAL A 174 -6.21 10.66 -13.73
CA VAL A 174 -5.56 9.40 -13.38
C VAL A 174 -4.06 9.58 -13.39
N ALA A 175 -3.43 9.43 -12.22
CA ALA A 175 -1.98 9.39 -12.06
C ALA A 175 -1.53 7.97 -11.73
N GLY A 176 -0.38 7.54 -12.24
CA GLY A 176 0.14 6.22 -11.91
C GLY A 176 1.18 5.70 -12.89
N GLY A 177 1.44 4.41 -12.79
CA GLY A 177 2.39 3.73 -13.64
C GLY A 177 2.94 2.48 -13.00
N VAL A 178 4.04 2.02 -13.56
CA VAL A 178 4.79 0.86 -13.08
C VAL A 178 6.21 1.31 -12.81
N LEU A 179 6.69 1.07 -11.58
CA LEU A 179 8.11 1.20 -11.25
C LEU A 179 8.74 -0.18 -11.22
N GLN A 180 9.66 -0.42 -12.15
CA GLN A 180 10.27 -1.74 -12.35
C GLN A 180 11.52 -1.94 -11.49
N CYS A 181 11.75 -3.16 -11.06
CA CYS A 181 13.03 -3.60 -10.52
C CYS A 181 14.11 -3.67 -11.61
N ALA A 182 15.38 -3.70 -11.19
CA ALA A 182 16.50 -3.96 -12.07
C ALA A 182 16.43 -5.38 -12.69
N THR A 183 17.27 -5.64 -13.69
CA THR A 183 17.17 -6.78 -14.63
C THR A 183 17.29 -8.19 -14.04
N ASP A 184 17.48 -8.42 -12.78
CA ASP A 184 17.65 -9.77 -12.21
C ASP A 184 17.04 -9.84 -10.81
N LYS A 185 16.26 -8.81 -10.50
CA LYS A 185 15.69 -8.54 -9.20
C LYS A 185 14.21 -8.87 -9.17
N LYS A 186 13.78 -9.33 -8.03
CA LYS A 186 12.39 -9.68 -7.73
C LYS A 186 11.76 -8.59 -6.90
N VAL A 187 10.49 -8.30 -7.20
CA VAL A 187 9.71 -7.38 -6.35
C VAL A 187 9.41 -8.09 -5.03
N VAL A 188 9.74 -7.42 -3.93
CA VAL A 188 9.45 -7.91 -2.57
C VAL A 188 8.57 -6.96 -1.78
N GLY A 189 8.37 -5.74 -2.30
CA GLY A 189 7.42 -4.78 -1.77
C GLY A 189 7.38 -3.50 -2.59
N GLY A 190 6.63 -2.53 -2.11
CA GLY A 190 6.47 -1.24 -2.75
C GLY A 190 5.34 -0.47 -2.10
N GLY A 191 5.00 0.67 -2.68
CA GLY A 191 4.00 1.54 -2.10
C GLY A 191 3.71 2.75 -2.96
N ALA A 192 2.84 3.60 -2.45
CA ALA A 192 2.40 4.81 -3.13
C ALA A 192 2.13 5.93 -2.14
N ALA A 193 2.38 7.17 -2.55
CA ALA A 193 1.88 8.35 -1.88
C ALA A 193 1.26 9.31 -2.90
N VAL A 194 -0.04 9.51 -2.82
CA VAL A 194 -0.71 10.55 -3.63
C VAL A 194 -0.45 11.93 -3.02
N THR A 195 -0.40 12.95 -3.86
CA THR A 195 -0.10 14.34 -3.46
C THR A 195 -1.30 15.28 -3.57
N GLY A 196 -2.36 14.92 -4.30
CA GLY A 196 -3.60 15.70 -4.34
C GLY A 196 -4.39 15.58 -3.03
N TYR A 197 -5.20 16.60 -2.73
CA TYR A 197 -5.88 16.72 -1.44
C TYR A 197 -6.97 15.67 -1.22
N ASP A 198 -7.72 15.36 -2.27
CA ASP A 198 -8.81 14.38 -2.29
C ASP A 198 -8.51 13.16 -3.19
N ASP A 199 -7.27 13.06 -3.66
CA ASP A 199 -6.79 11.93 -4.45
C ASP A 199 -6.86 10.64 -3.62
N THR A 200 -7.13 9.53 -4.28
CA THR A 200 -7.24 8.21 -3.67
C THR A 200 -6.40 7.20 -4.41
N LEU A 201 -5.84 6.24 -3.67
CA LEU A 201 -5.28 5.04 -4.29
C LEU A 201 -6.40 4.12 -4.76
N VAL A 202 -6.28 3.64 -6.00
CA VAL A 202 -7.13 2.60 -6.57
C VAL A 202 -6.35 1.32 -6.79
N THR A 203 -5.06 1.44 -7.08
CA THR A 203 -4.11 0.33 -7.21
C THR A 203 -2.82 0.66 -6.48
N SER A 204 -2.34 -0.28 -5.70
CA SER A 204 -0.95 -0.34 -5.21
C SER A 204 -0.64 -1.81 -4.95
N ARG A 205 0.16 -2.43 -5.82
CA ARG A 205 0.36 -3.88 -5.79
C ARG A 205 1.68 -4.33 -6.44
N PRO A 206 2.18 -5.53 -6.10
CA PRO A 206 3.25 -6.15 -6.88
C PRO A 206 2.76 -6.45 -8.31
N LEU A 207 3.69 -6.32 -9.25
CA LEU A 207 3.51 -6.65 -10.66
C LEU A 207 4.62 -7.61 -11.07
N THR A 208 4.26 -8.74 -11.64
CA THR A 208 5.23 -9.74 -12.11
C THR A 208 5.73 -9.42 -13.53
N ALA A 209 6.91 -9.94 -13.90
CA ALA A 209 7.40 -9.86 -15.28
C ALA A 209 6.43 -10.46 -16.31
N ALA A 210 5.66 -11.48 -15.92
CA ALA A 210 4.64 -12.09 -16.78
C ALA A 210 3.49 -11.11 -17.10
N GLU A 211 3.11 -10.28 -16.13
CA GLU A 211 2.07 -9.26 -16.31
C GLU A 211 2.60 -8.01 -17.02
N SER A 212 3.83 -7.59 -16.72
CA SER A 212 4.43 -6.39 -17.31
C SER A 212 5.00 -6.61 -18.71
N GLY A 213 5.22 -7.87 -19.10
CA GLY A 213 5.93 -8.25 -20.33
C GLY A 213 7.43 -7.92 -20.31
N ALA A 214 7.98 -7.52 -19.15
CA ALA A 214 9.37 -7.08 -19.04
C ALA A 214 10.04 -7.53 -17.74
N ARG A 215 9.70 -6.89 -16.61
CA ARG A 215 10.36 -7.09 -15.30
C ARG A 215 9.35 -7.03 -14.18
N ASP A 216 9.71 -7.65 -13.05
CA ASP A 216 8.98 -7.48 -11.81
C ASP A 216 9.02 -6.00 -11.37
N GLY A 217 7.99 -5.54 -10.68
CA GLY A 217 7.89 -4.16 -10.25
C GLY A 217 6.68 -3.90 -9.36
N TRP A 218 6.39 -2.63 -9.14
CA TRP A 218 5.21 -2.17 -8.39
C TRP A 218 4.30 -1.36 -9.30
N GLN A 219 3.02 -1.71 -9.34
CA GLN A 219 2.01 -0.97 -10.07
C GLN A 219 1.23 -0.07 -9.11
N VAL A 220 1.06 1.19 -9.51
CA VAL A 220 0.29 2.18 -8.78
C VAL A 220 -0.69 2.87 -9.72
N GLN A 221 -1.89 3.12 -9.22
CA GLN A 221 -2.85 4.01 -9.86
C GLN A 221 -3.62 4.77 -8.79
N ALA A 222 -3.71 6.08 -8.98
CA ALA A 222 -4.46 7.00 -8.18
C ALA A 222 -5.45 7.77 -9.06
N THR A 223 -6.55 8.20 -8.47
CA THR A 223 -7.56 9.04 -9.12
C THR A 223 -7.99 10.15 -8.19
N GLY A 224 -8.45 11.27 -8.73
CA GLY A 224 -8.91 12.40 -7.93
C GLY A 224 -9.70 13.42 -8.73
N ASN A 225 -10.05 14.54 -8.09
CA ASN A 225 -10.74 15.67 -8.73
C ASN A 225 -9.90 16.95 -8.77
N SER A 226 -8.77 16.99 -8.07
CA SER A 226 -7.92 18.17 -7.92
C SER A 226 -6.70 18.17 -8.85
N THR A 227 -6.67 19.07 -9.84
CA THR A 227 -5.49 19.27 -10.70
C THR A 227 -4.52 20.31 -10.11
N PRO A 228 -3.19 20.09 -10.20
CA PRO A 228 -2.49 18.92 -10.74
C PRO A 228 -2.46 17.72 -9.78
N HIS A 229 -2.47 16.52 -10.35
CA HIS A 229 -2.38 15.25 -9.62
C HIS A 229 -0.95 14.74 -9.59
N GLY A 230 -0.59 14.05 -8.52
CA GLY A 230 0.73 13.45 -8.41
C GLY A 230 0.69 12.19 -7.55
N VAL A 231 1.55 11.25 -7.92
CA VAL A 231 1.79 10.05 -7.13
C VAL A 231 3.27 9.73 -7.10
N ASP A 232 3.79 9.52 -5.90
CA ASP A 232 5.08 8.90 -5.69
C ASP A 232 4.90 7.38 -5.69
N LEU A 233 5.65 6.69 -6.53
CA LEU A 233 5.72 5.24 -6.60
C LEU A 233 6.98 4.76 -5.90
N TYR A 234 6.84 3.68 -5.14
CA TYR A 234 7.94 3.03 -4.46
C TYR A 234 7.98 1.56 -4.87
N VAL A 235 9.17 1.04 -5.14
CA VAL A 235 9.40 -0.39 -5.33
C VAL A 235 10.57 -0.83 -4.47
N THR A 236 10.41 -1.95 -3.78
CA THR A 236 11.45 -2.63 -3.03
C THR A 236 11.78 -3.93 -3.75
N CYS A 237 13.06 -4.13 -4.08
CA CYS A 237 13.55 -5.21 -4.91
C CYS A 237 14.69 -5.98 -4.21
N TYR A 238 14.78 -7.28 -4.47
CA TYR A 238 15.83 -8.17 -3.97
C TYR A 238 16.44 -9.02 -5.09
#